data_AF-A0ABC9AWX0-F1
#
_entry.id   AF-A0ABC9AWX0-F1
#
_cell.length_a   1.000
_cell.length_b   1.000
_cell.length_c   1.000
_cell.angle_alpha   90.00
_cell.angle_beta   90.00
_cell.angle_gamma   90.00
#
_symmetry.space_group_name_H-M   'P 1'
#
loop_
_entity.id
_entity.type
_entity.pdbx_description
1 polymer ?
#
loop_
_entity_poly.entity_id
_entity_poly.type
_entity_poly.pdbx_seq_one_letter_code
_entity_poly.pdbx_strand_id
1 'polypeptide(L)'
;MGTSSGANFPHQHPAQQGQGMPPPPRPNGRAQPVLQTSLSLGGGGAAGAASPEQVGSPPDTQEPLSNSDGGHDSATESASSRETWPGEPSSTGKSGGGPPMAAAPITAVRMAESKDKEVVVVGNGVHDIHGVRGRIVPGAASRVVTLREIARDRVDVVAEKMKAMGEEALDDIKTELRSILEGTGGSRHVEEFLYLQKVVQGRVDLTPAVLSIAHHVQLEVLVAIKTGIQAFLHPSVKISQSHLAEVFLFKRCRNIACQSALPAEECRCSVCNARNGFCNLCMCVICNKFDFEVNTCRWIGCDVCSHWTHTDCAIHRGQIGTGQTIKNGVGHVEMLFRCQACQRTSELLGWVRDVFQQCAPGWDRDALLRELDYVCKIFRLSEDSKGRNLFRKCAELVDRLRSGSAESMSPRMLLQALQELDIDTPRSFENEEPGRVITPQEACNRIAEVVQEAVKKMETVAEEKMLMYKRARLAVDACERELEEKAREAQELKAERLRKLQQAEELESIIRLKQAEAEMFQLKANEARQEAERLRSVALAKKKSEEAGQDYASMYLKRRLEEAEAEKQYLFEKIKLQENQQAASGSSHGIGIGGSSSSAGDPSQMMMLSKIQDLLKNVRSMPSSKSDGQHSK
;
A
#
# COMPACT_ATOMS: atom_id res chain seq x y z
N MET A 1 44.64 40.91 -35.71
CA MET A 1 44.88 40.75 -37.15
C MET A 1 43.79 39.85 -37.73
N GLY A 2 43.09 40.32 -38.78
CA GLY A 2 42.19 39.55 -39.68
C GLY A 2 40.79 39.21 -39.14
N THR A 3 39.72 39.98 -39.41
CA THR A 3 38.76 39.90 -40.56
C THR A 3 38.02 38.56 -40.65
N SER A 4 36.79 38.43 -40.12
CA SER A 4 35.47 38.73 -40.72
C SER A 4 34.98 37.71 -41.78
N SER A 5 33.89 37.01 -41.46
CA SER A 5 32.71 36.85 -42.33
C SER A 5 31.53 36.36 -41.49
N GLY A 6 30.47 37.16 -41.49
CA GLY A 6 29.24 36.90 -40.75
C GLY A 6 28.16 36.24 -41.61
N ALA A 7 27.20 35.62 -40.92
CA ALA A 7 25.83 35.49 -41.38
C ALA A 7 24.92 35.79 -40.19
N ASN A 8 24.13 36.85 -40.33
CA ASN A 8 23.12 37.32 -39.38
C ASN A 8 21.89 36.42 -39.44
N PHE A 9 21.39 35.98 -38.28
CA PHE A 9 19.96 35.74 -38.04
C PHE A 9 19.61 36.31 -36.66
N PRO A 10 18.42 36.93 -36.50
CA PRO A 10 18.12 37.86 -35.42
C PRO A 10 17.93 37.17 -34.06
N HIS A 11 18.38 37.86 -33.01
CA HIS A 11 18.10 37.56 -31.61
C HIS A 11 16.60 37.33 -31.34
N GLN A 12 16.24 36.12 -30.93
CA GLN A 12 15.06 35.90 -30.09
C GLN A 12 15.51 35.84 -28.63
N HIS A 13 14.98 36.79 -27.84
CA HIS A 13 14.95 36.72 -26.38
C HIS A 13 14.39 35.36 -25.91
N PRO A 14 14.96 34.74 -24.86
CA PRO A 14 14.34 33.58 -24.24
C PRO A 14 13.03 34.00 -23.57
N ALA A 15 11.93 33.45 -24.09
CA ALA A 15 10.58 33.69 -23.59
C ALA A 15 10.43 33.14 -22.16
N GLN A 16 9.72 33.93 -21.36
CA GLN A 16 9.36 33.70 -19.96
C GLN A 16 8.65 32.34 -19.79
N GLN A 17 9.27 31.43 -19.04
CA GLN A 17 8.57 30.35 -18.36
C GLN A 17 7.82 30.95 -17.16
N GLY A 18 6.49 30.95 -17.23
CA GLY A 18 5.65 31.43 -16.12
C GLY A 18 4.30 31.94 -16.56
N GLN A 19 3.47 31.10 -17.20
CA GLN A 19 2.04 31.35 -17.28
C GLN A 19 1.30 30.06 -16.93
N GLY A 20 0.45 30.16 -15.89
CA GLY A 20 -0.40 29.08 -15.41
C GLY A 20 -1.33 28.55 -16.50
N MET A 21 -1.65 27.28 -16.41
CA MET A 21 -2.54 26.60 -17.35
C MET A 21 -3.93 27.26 -17.34
N PRO A 22 -4.52 27.57 -18.51
CA PRO A 22 -5.90 28.03 -18.57
C PRO A 22 -6.85 26.86 -18.23
N PRO A 23 -7.95 27.11 -17.50
CA PRO A 23 -8.96 26.08 -17.29
C PRO A 23 -9.65 25.72 -18.62
N PRO A 24 -10.14 24.48 -18.77
CA PRO A 24 -10.89 24.05 -19.95
C PRO A 24 -12.20 24.86 -20.11
N PRO A 25 -12.79 24.84 -21.32
CA PRO A 25 -13.77 25.83 -21.76
C PRO A 25 -15.04 25.82 -20.90
N ARG A 26 -15.47 27.01 -20.47
CA ARG A 26 -16.71 27.23 -19.72
C ARG A 26 -17.89 27.36 -20.70
N PRO A 27 -19.03 26.67 -20.50
CA PRO A 27 -20.25 27.01 -21.21
C PRO A 27 -20.79 28.34 -20.69
N ASN A 28 -21.03 29.29 -21.60
CA ASN A 28 -21.61 30.61 -21.30
C ASN A 28 -23.02 30.47 -20.71
N GLY A 29 -23.20 30.82 -19.43
CA GLY A 29 -24.50 30.86 -18.77
C GLY A 29 -25.32 32.08 -19.20
N ARG A 30 -26.49 31.85 -19.80
CA ARG A 30 -27.55 32.86 -19.95
C ARG A 30 -28.59 32.61 -18.85
N ALA A 31 -28.88 33.66 -18.08
CA ALA A 31 -29.74 33.64 -16.89
C ALA A 31 -31.25 33.54 -17.21
N GLN A 32 -32.01 33.17 -16.15
CA GLN A 32 -33.48 33.33 -15.87
C GLN A 32 -34.30 32.01 -15.84
N PRO A 33 -35.46 31.94 -15.14
CA PRO A 33 -35.58 31.80 -13.68
C PRO A 33 -36.41 30.57 -13.24
N VAL A 34 -36.39 30.34 -11.92
CA VAL A 34 -36.96 29.24 -11.13
C VAL A 34 -38.49 29.12 -11.24
N LEU A 35 -38.98 27.89 -11.43
CA LEU A 35 -40.29 27.45 -10.92
C LEU A 35 -40.18 26.02 -10.36
N GLN A 36 -40.47 25.90 -9.06
CA GLN A 36 -40.62 24.65 -8.33
C GLN A 36 -41.99 24.04 -8.62
N THR A 37 -42.08 22.72 -8.78
CA THR A 37 -43.31 22.00 -8.46
C THR A 37 -42.99 20.58 -8.00
N SER A 38 -43.28 20.34 -6.72
CA SER A 38 -43.33 19.07 -6.01
C SER A 38 -44.61 18.32 -6.35
N LEU A 39 -44.57 17.02 -6.63
CA LEU A 39 -45.65 16.07 -6.29
C LEU A 39 -45.09 14.65 -6.12
N SER A 40 -45.46 14.03 -4.99
CA SER A 40 -45.27 12.62 -4.63
C SER A 40 -46.55 11.84 -4.90
N LEU A 41 -46.44 10.55 -5.23
CA LEU A 41 -47.37 9.40 -5.08
C LEU A 41 -46.80 8.29 -5.98
N GLY A 42 -46.66 7.00 -5.63
CA GLY A 42 -47.18 6.19 -4.55
C GLY A 42 -47.64 4.84 -5.14
N GLY A 43 -47.03 3.73 -4.72
CA GLY A 43 -47.72 2.43 -4.59
C GLY A 43 -47.49 1.32 -5.64
N GLY A 44 -47.12 0.15 -5.11
CA GLY A 44 -47.41 -1.20 -5.66
C GLY A 44 -46.29 -1.82 -6.50
N GLY A 45 -45.74 -3.01 -6.23
CA GLY A 45 -46.14 -4.10 -5.33
C GLY A 45 -46.19 -5.42 -6.10
N ALA A 46 -45.45 -6.43 -5.60
CA ALA A 46 -45.50 -7.87 -5.88
C ALA A 46 -44.85 -8.39 -7.19
N ALA A 47 -44.35 -9.63 -7.30
CA ALA A 47 -43.83 -10.69 -6.41
C ALA A 47 -43.60 -11.94 -7.30
N GLY A 48 -42.70 -12.85 -6.89
CA GLY A 48 -42.66 -14.27 -7.30
C GLY A 48 -41.69 -14.59 -8.44
N ALA A 49 -40.51 -15.21 -8.26
CA ALA A 49 -40.13 -16.48 -7.62
C ALA A 49 -40.54 -17.76 -8.39
N ALA A 50 -39.56 -18.52 -8.90
CA ALA A 50 -39.40 -19.98 -8.71
C ALA A 50 -38.29 -20.56 -9.62
N SER A 51 -37.32 -21.27 -9.00
CA SER A 51 -36.56 -22.40 -9.57
C SER A 51 -37.26 -23.73 -9.17
N PRO A 52 -36.85 -24.95 -9.62
CA PRO A 52 -35.66 -25.65 -9.06
C PRO A 52 -34.94 -26.73 -9.94
N GLU A 53 -33.71 -27.12 -9.52
CA GLU A 53 -33.07 -28.48 -9.49
C GLU A 53 -32.82 -29.30 -10.79
N GLN A 54 -31.79 -30.17 -11.01
CA GLN A 54 -30.79 -30.90 -10.20
C GLN A 54 -29.75 -31.64 -11.13
N VAL A 55 -28.51 -31.88 -10.63
CA VAL A 55 -27.58 -33.05 -10.77
C VAL A 55 -26.84 -33.43 -12.09
N GLY A 56 -25.51 -33.59 -11.98
CA GLY A 56 -24.68 -34.54 -12.76
C GLY A 56 -23.16 -34.21 -12.85
N SER A 57 -22.26 -35.08 -12.34
CA SER A 57 -20.78 -34.97 -12.37
C SER A 57 -20.12 -35.92 -13.43
N PRO A 58 -18.78 -36.04 -13.58
CA PRO A 58 -17.97 -35.62 -14.75
C PRO A 58 -17.27 -36.81 -15.49
N PRO A 59 -16.36 -36.60 -16.48
CA PRO A 59 -14.91 -36.53 -16.16
C PRO A 59 -13.96 -35.78 -17.16
N ASP A 60 -12.75 -35.52 -16.63
CA ASP A 60 -11.38 -35.56 -17.20
C ASP A 60 -10.76 -34.55 -18.22
N THR A 61 -9.69 -33.91 -17.69
CA THR A 61 -8.34 -33.55 -18.22
C THR A 61 -8.13 -32.92 -19.62
N GLN A 62 -7.59 -31.69 -19.65
CA GLN A 62 -6.36 -31.29 -20.39
C GLN A 62 -5.99 -29.81 -20.16
N GLU A 63 -4.76 -29.53 -19.73
CA GLU A 63 -4.13 -28.19 -19.74
C GLU A 63 -3.76 -27.76 -21.18
N PRO A 64 -3.64 -26.45 -21.47
CA PRO A 64 -2.29 -25.89 -21.59
C PRO A 64 -2.11 -24.42 -21.14
N LEU A 65 -0.96 -24.20 -20.49
CA LEU A 65 0.02 -23.10 -20.64
C LEU A 65 -0.39 -21.88 -21.49
N SER A 66 -0.33 -20.69 -20.89
CA SER A 66 -0.34 -19.41 -21.62
C SER A 66 0.82 -18.51 -21.19
N ASN A 67 1.61 -18.12 -22.20
CA ASN A 67 2.75 -17.23 -22.14
C ASN A 67 2.32 -15.80 -21.76
N SER A 68 3.14 -15.17 -20.92
CA SER A 68 3.10 -13.73 -20.66
C SER A 68 3.84 -13.01 -21.77
N ASP A 69 3.26 -11.96 -22.34
CA ASP A 69 4.03 -10.95 -23.05
C ASP A 69 3.65 -9.55 -22.54
N GLY A 70 4.68 -8.79 -22.23
CA GLY A 70 4.62 -7.49 -21.59
C GLY A 70 4.56 -6.36 -22.60
N GLY A 71 3.70 -5.37 -22.32
CA GLY A 71 3.62 -4.12 -23.07
C GLY A 71 3.77 -2.94 -22.12
N HIS A 72 4.88 -2.23 -22.27
CA HIS A 72 5.18 -0.91 -21.71
C HIS A 72 4.09 0.13 -22.01
N ASP A 73 3.85 1.05 -21.07
CA ASP A 73 3.52 2.48 -21.27
C ASP A 73 3.17 3.11 -19.90
N SER A 74 3.40 4.38 -19.52
CA SER A 74 4.18 5.52 -20.02
C SER A 74 4.19 6.58 -18.88
N ALA A 75 5.16 7.50 -18.85
CA ALA A 75 5.58 8.32 -17.70
C ALA A 75 4.62 9.44 -17.18
N THR A 76 3.31 9.34 -17.35
CA THR A 76 2.32 10.36 -16.91
C THR A 76 1.55 9.97 -15.64
N GLU A 77 1.72 8.75 -15.13
CA GLU A 77 0.97 8.24 -13.98
C GLU A 77 1.44 8.82 -12.63
N SER A 78 2.69 9.28 -12.53
CA SER A 78 3.34 9.64 -11.25
C SER A 78 2.85 10.93 -10.59
N ALA A 79 2.07 11.75 -11.28
CA ALA A 79 1.58 13.02 -10.74
C ALA A 79 0.07 13.00 -10.42
N SER A 80 -0.65 11.98 -10.90
CA SER A 80 -2.10 11.86 -10.74
C SER A 80 -2.42 11.37 -9.33
N SER A 81 -3.59 11.71 -8.80
CA SER A 81 -4.08 11.07 -7.56
C SER A 81 -4.81 9.74 -7.84
N ARG A 82 -4.64 9.21 -9.06
CA ARG A 82 -5.03 7.84 -9.44
C ARG A 82 -4.44 6.85 -8.45
N GLU A 83 -5.19 5.78 -8.18
CA GLU A 83 -4.86 4.84 -7.11
C GLU A 83 -3.55 4.12 -7.37
N THR A 84 -2.56 4.32 -6.51
CA THR A 84 -1.64 3.22 -6.16
C THR A 84 -2.27 2.28 -5.14
N TRP A 85 -3.27 2.72 -4.35
CA TRP A 85 -3.96 1.87 -3.37
C TRP A 85 -5.44 2.28 -3.12
N PRO A 86 -6.33 1.34 -2.71
CA PRO A 86 -7.73 1.63 -2.41
C PRO A 86 -7.90 2.40 -1.09
N GLY A 87 -8.71 3.46 -1.10
CA GLY A 87 -9.14 4.17 0.10
C GLY A 87 -10.41 3.56 0.74
N GLU A 88 -10.57 3.76 2.04
CA GLU A 88 -11.68 3.23 2.84
C GLU A 88 -13.09 3.58 2.29
N PRO A 89 -14.06 2.67 2.39
CA PRO A 89 -15.43 2.92 1.97
C PRO A 89 -16.11 3.92 2.92
N SER A 90 -16.56 5.04 2.35
CA SER A 90 -17.43 6.02 3.01
C SER A 90 -18.73 5.34 3.46
N SER A 91 -18.99 5.37 4.77
CA SER A 91 -20.17 4.79 5.41
C SER A 91 -21.45 5.47 4.91
N THR A 92 -22.36 4.65 4.38
CA THR A 92 -23.72 5.05 4.03
C THR A 92 -24.55 5.21 5.30
N GLY A 93 -25.16 6.38 5.45
CA GLY A 93 -25.97 6.74 6.61
C GLY A 93 -27.26 5.92 6.71
N LYS A 94 -27.57 5.50 7.94
CA LYS A 94 -28.94 5.30 8.42
C LYS A 94 -29.24 6.34 9.48
N SER A 95 -30.37 7.00 9.31
CA SER A 95 -30.97 8.01 10.17
C SER A 95 -31.44 7.43 11.51
N GLY A 96 -31.27 8.20 12.58
CA GLY A 96 -31.88 7.97 13.89
C GLY A 96 -31.44 9.08 14.85
N GLY A 97 -32.38 9.93 15.28
CA GLY A 97 -32.09 11.18 16.00
C GLY A 97 -31.86 11.06 17.51
N GLY A 98 -31.16 12.05 18.04
CA GLY A 98 -30.97 12.34 19.48
C GLY A 98 -29.88 13.41 19.68
N PRO A 99 -30.03 14.41 20.57
CA PRO A 99 -29.21 15.63 20.60
C PRO A 99 -27.86 15.44 21.33
N PRO A 100 -26.88 16.37 21.14
CA PRO A 100 -25.50 16.15 21.52
C PRO A 100 -25.22 16.55 22.98
N MET A 101 -24.39 15.78 23.69
CA MET A 101 -23.86 16.17 24.99
C MET A 101 -22.33 16.01 25.02
N ALA A 102 -21.72 17.17 25.27
CA ALA A 102 -20.40 17.53 25.78
C ALA A 102 -19.31 16.46 26.00
N ALA A 103 -18.11 16.81 25.53
CA ALA A 103 -16.84 16.22 25.92
C ALA A 103 -16.44 16.60 27.37
N ALA A 104 -15.96 15.63 28.15
CA ALA A 104 -15.04 15.81 29.27
C ALA A 104 -14.41 14.46 29.70
N PRO A 105 -13.29 14.46 30.46
CA PRO A 105 -12.17 13.54 30.28
C PRO A 105 -12.21 12.31 31.20
N ILE A 106 -11.48 11.25 30.82
CA ILE A 106 -11.20 10.14 31.74
C ILE A 106 -9.77 10.26 32.27
N THR A 107 -9.74 10.41 33.58
CA THR A 107 -8.60 10.50 34.48
C THR A 107 -7.76 9.22 34.51
N ALA A 108 -6.46 9.42 34.67
CA ALA A 108 -5.43 8.42 34.85
C ALA A 108 -5.67 7.48 36.05
N VAL A 109 -5.29 6.21 35.88
CA VAL A 109 -4.87 5.34 36.99
C VAL A 109 -3.42 4.94 36.73
N ARG A 110 -2.56 5.31 37.68
CA ARG A 110 -1.15 4.96 37.78
C ARG A 110 -1.00 3.48 38.19
N MET A 111 -0.07 2.77 37.56
CA MET A 111 0.66 1.65 38.18
C MET A 111 2.14 1.81 37.82
N ALA A 112 2.97 1.54 38.82
CA ALA A 112 4.33 2.01 38.97
C ALA A 112 5.39 1.17 38.24
N GLU A 113 6.58 1.76 38.18
CA GLU A 113 7.82 1.35 37.53
C GLU A 113 8.38 -0.01 37.97
N SER A 114 9.07 -0.68 37.04
CA SER A 114 10.22 -1.53 37.36
C SER A 114 11.26 -1.48 36.22
N LYS A 115 12.40 -0.85 36.52
CA LYS A 115 13.69 -0.93 35.81
C LYS A 115 14.16 -2.39 35.70
N ASP A 116 14.72 -2.80 34.56
CA ASP A 116 16.18 -2.95 34.39
C ASP A 116 16.57 -3.59 33.03
N LYS A 117 17.58 -2.95 32.41
CA LYS A 117 18.76 -3.50 31.72
C LYS A 117 18.62 -4.37 30.47
N GLU A 118 18.98 -3.72 29.38
CA GLU A 118 19.62 -4.20 28.15
C GLU A 118 20.80 -5.16 28.44
N VAL A 119 20.77 -6.34 27.82
CA VAL A 119 21.93 -7.24 27.65
C VAL A 119 22.09 -7.53 26.16
N VAL A 120 23.22 -7.06 25.63
CA VAL A 120 23.75 -7.37 24.31
C VAL A 120 24.27 -8.80 24.31
N VAL A 121 23.81 -9.62 23.35
CA VAL A 121 24.45 -10.91 23.03
C VAL A 121 25.00 -10.84 21.61
N VAL A 122 26.33 -10.87 21.54
CA VAL A 122 27.14 -11.08 20.34
C VAL A 122 27.11 -12.57 20.01
N GLY A 123 26.94 -12.93 18.73
CA GLY A 123 27.03 -14.31 18.28
C GLY A 123 26.92 -14.46 16.76
N ASN A 124 28.08 -14.45 16.12
CA ASN A 124 28.36 -14.60 14.68
C ASN A 124 27.67 -15.79 13.98
N GLY A 125 27.36 -15.61 12.68
CA GLY A 125 27.89 -16.57 11.69
C GLY A 125 27.12 -16.89 10.40
N VAL A 126 27.35 -16.07 9.34
CA VAL A 126 27.72 -16.42 7.92
C VAL A 126 26.82 -17.38 7.07
N HIS A 127 26.47 -17.18 5.79
CA HIS A 127 27.04 -16.51 4.59
C HIS A 127 25.89 -15.99 3.66
N ASP A 128 25.89 -14.80 3.05
CA ASP A 128 26.75 -14.16 2.03
C ASP A 128 26.24 -14.31 0.57
N ILE A 129 25.72 -13.22 -0.05
CA ILE A 129 25.98 -12.86 -1.46
C ILE A 129 26.06 -11.33 -1.56
N HIS A 130 27.23 -10.85 -2.00
CA HIS A 130 27.68 -9.47 -2.16
C HIS A 130 27.32 -8.83 -3.52
N GLY A 131 27.26 -7.49 -3.52
CA GLY A 131 27.53 -6.56 -4.65
C GLY A 131 26.65 -5.29 -4.53
N VAL A 132 27.12 -4.06 -4.31
CA VAL A 132 28.32 -3.34 -4.80
C VAL A 132 28.78 -2.28 -3.77
N ARG A 133 30.08 -2.00 -3.85
CA ARG A 133 31.03 -1.27 -2.97
C ARG A 133 30.77 0.23 -2.72
N GLY A 134 30.97 0.66 -1.47
CA GLY A 134 31.36 2.02 -1.07
C GLY A 134 32.04 2.00 0.31
N ARG A 135 33.27 2.51 0.42
CA ARG A 135 34.12 2.47 1.64
C ARG A 135 33.46 3.20 2.82
N ILE A 136 33.41 2.56 4.00
CA ILE A 136 33.13 3.23 5.28
C ILE A 136 34.40 3.24 6.13
N VAL A 137 34.84 4.43 6.49
CA VAL A 137 35.81 4.72 7.57
C VAL A 137 35.07 4.62 8.91
N PRO A 138 35.60 3.96 9.95
CA PRO A 138 34.91 3.84 11.23
C PRO A 138 35.16 5.09 12.08
N GLY A 139 34.15 5.95 12.25
CA GLY A 139 34.30 7.14 13.10
C GLY A 139 33.22 8.22 13.05
N ALA A 140 31.94 7.88 12.82
CA ALA A 140 30.76 8.67 13.20
C ALA A 140 29.52 7.91 12.67
N ALA A 141 28.76 7.26 13.54
CA ALA A 141 27.44 6.78 13.14
C ALA A 141 26.55 8.01 12.93
N SER A 142 26.51 8.53 11.69
CA SER A 142 25.50 9.47 11.26
C SER A 142 24.15 8.79 11.48
N ARG A 143 23.40 9.24 12.49
CA ARG A 143 22.05 8.74 12.77
C ARG A 143 21.13 9.21 11.65
N VAL A 144 21.02 8.43 10.58
CA VAL A 144 20.09 8.66 9.48
C VAL A 144 18.66 8.65 10.04
N VAL A 145 17.91 9.70 9.75
CA VAL A 145 16.50 9.81 10.14
C VAL A 145 15.65 8.86 9.30
N THR A 146 14.71 8.15 9.93
CA THR A 146 13.81 7.22 9.22
C THR A 146 12.44 7.84 8.91
N LEU A 147 11.70 7.30 7.93
CA LEU A 147 10.33 7.73 7.62
C LEU A 147 9.38 7.63 8.83
N ARG A 148 9.56 6.60 9.67
CA ARG A 148 8.78 6.42 10.89
C ARG A 148 9.08 7.49 11.94
N GLU A 149 10.33 7.90 12.09
CA GLU A 149 10.70 9.03 12.94
C GLU A 149 10.09 10.33 12.40
N ILE A 150 10.14 10.58 11.08
CA ILE A 150 9.53 11.78 10.46
C ILE A 150 8.02 11.83 10.75
N ALA A 151 7.32 10.69 10.63
CA ALA A 151 5.89 10.62 10.86
C ALA A 151 5.50 10.77 12.34
N ARG A 152 6.26 10.17 13.27
CA ARG A 152 5.88 10.04 14.69
C ARG A 152 6.47 11.12 15.59
N ASP A 153 7.71 11.54 15.36
CA ASP A 153 8.45 12.35 16.33
C ASP A 153 8.14 13.85 16.17
N ARG A 154 8.55 14.63 17.17
CA ARG A 154 8.36 16.08 17.16
C ARG A 154 9.12 16.71 15.99
N VAL A 155 8.48 17.68 15.34
CA VAL A 155 9.00 18.29 14.11
C VAL A 155 10.35 18.96 14.33
N ASP A 156 10.51 19.69 15.45
CA ASP A 156 11.75 20.38 15.82
C ASP A 156 12.93 19.43 15.99
N VAL A 157 12.73 18.31 16.69
CA VAL A 157 13.78 17.30 16.91
C VAL A 157 14.24 16.68 15.59
N VAL A 158 13.30 16.31 14.73
CA VAL A 158 13.60 15.73 13.43
C VAL A 158 14.25 16.76 12.50
N ALA A 159 13.79 18.02 12.53
CA ALA A 159 14.36 19.10 11.74
C ALA A 159 15.84 19.34 12.10
N GLU A 160 16.19 19.35 13.39
CA GLU A 160 17.58 19.48 13.83
C GLU A 160 18.45 18.29 13.38
N LYS A 161 17.93 17.05 13.46
CA LYS A 161 18.64 15.89 12.92
C LYS A 161 18.88 16.03 11.41
N MET A 162 17.84 16.43 10.65
CA MET A 162 17.91 16.55 9.19
C MET A 162 18.82 17.69 8.72
N LYS A 163 18.95 18.79 9.48
CA LYS A 163 19.92 19.86 9.20
C LYS A 163 21.38 19.38 9.23
N ALA A 164 21.67 18.35 10.04
CA ALA A 164 23.00 17.75 10.14
C ALA A 164 23.26 16.65 9.09
N MET A 165 22.26 16.32 8.26
CA MET A 165 22.38 15.30 7.21
C MET A 165 22.90 15.91 5.89
N GLY A 166 23.57 15.09 5.08
CA GLY A 166 23.92 15.46 3.71
C GLY A 166 22.73 15.36 2.75
N GLU A 167 22.80 16.08 1.61
CA GLU A 167 21.73 16.08 0.59
C GLU A 167 21.44 14.67 0.03
N GLU A 168 22.45 13.82 -0.11
CA GLU A 168 22.32 12.43 -0.55
C GLU A 168 21.40 11.63 0.39
N ALA A 169 21.66 11.67 1.70
CA ALA A 169 20.82 10.97 2.68
C ALA A 169 19.39 11.53 2.75
N LEU A 170 19.20 12.82 2.44
CA LEU A 170 17.87 13.42 2.34
C LEU A 170 17.11 12.95 1.10
N ASP A 171 17.78 12.77 -0.03
CA ASP A 171 17.18 12.20 -1.23
C ASP A 171 16.93 10.70 -1.10
N ASP A 172 17.76 9.97 -0.35
CA ASP A 172 17.50 8.56 -0.01
C ASP A 172 16.16 8.40 0.72
N ILE A 173 15.86 9.27 1.70
CA ILE A 173 14.56 9.29 2.40
C ILE A 173 13.41 9.53 1.41
N LYS A 174 13.58 10.46 0.46
CA LYS A 174 12.55 10.72 -0.56
C LYS A 174 12.37 9.51 -1.46
N THR A 175 13.46 8.87 -1.88
CA THR A 175 13.46 7.66 -2.71
C THR A 175 12.77 6.50 -2.02
N GLU A 176 13.05 6.28 -0.74
CA GLU A 176 12.40 5.25 0.09
C GLU A 176 10.88 5.46 0.10
N LEU A 177 10.41 6.69 0.35
CA LEU A 177 8.97 6.97 0.34
C LEU A 177 8.35 6.86 -1.06
N ARG A 178 9.06 7.27 -2.13
CA ARG A 178 8.61 7.06 -3.52
C ARG A 178 8.37 5.57 -3.79
N SER A 179 9.32 4.71 -3.43
CA SER A 179 9.22 3.25 -3.58
C SER A 179 8.03 2.65 -2.80
N ILE A 180 7.77 3.14 -1.58
CA ILE A 180 6.59 2.75 -0.79
C ILE A 180 5.29 3.16 -1.51
N LEU A 181 5.23 4.41 -2.00
CA LEU A 181 4.05 4.97 -2.66
C LEU A 181 3.78 4.36 -4.05
N GLU A 182 4.82 3.91 -4.77
CA GLU A 182 4.70 3.20 -6.05
C GLU A 182 4.06 1.83 -5.90
N GLY A 183 4.22 1.22 -4.71
CA GLY A 183 3.58 -0.05 -4.40
C GLY A 183 4.26 -1.29 -4.99
N THR A 184 5.48 -1.14 -5.51
CA THR A 184 6.30 -2.22 -6.09
C THR A 184 6.73 -3.28 -5.09
N GLY A 185 6.69 -3.00 -3.79
CA GLY A 185 7.06 -3.92 -2.70
C GLY A 185 5.93 -4.78 -2.12
N GLY A 186 4.80 -4.91 -2.82
CA GLY A 186 3.69 -5.77 -2.40
C GLY A 186 3.00 -5.33 -1.11
N SER A 187 2.41 -6.27 -0.36
CA SER A 187 1.62 -5.99 0.85
C SER A 187 2.38 -5.22 1.94
N ARG A 188 3.70 -5.42 2.05
CA ARG A 188 4.53 -4.72 3.04
C ARG A 188 4.55 -3.20 2.80
N HIS A 189 4.66 -2.75 1.54
CA HIS A 189 4.63 -1.32 1.23
C HIS A 189 3.26 -0.71 1.51
N VAL A 190 2.18 -1.47 1.26
CA VAL A 190 0.80 -1.07 1.60
C VAL A 190 0.67 -0.82 3.10
N GLU A 191 1.05 -1.82 3.90
CA GLU A 191 0.95 -1.75 5.35
C GLU A 191 1.81 -0.63 5.93
N GLU A 192 3.03 -0.44 5.40
CA GLU A 192 3.90 0.65 5.81
C GLU A 192 3.28 2.02 5.48
N PHE A 193 2.78 2.21 4.26
CA PHE A 193 2.15 3.46 3.87
C PHE A 193 0.92 3.77 4.73
N LEU A 194 0.05 2.78 4.93
CA LEU A 194 -1.15 2.95 5.78
C LEU A 194 -0.77 3.27 7.23
N TYR A 195 0.28 2.64 7.75
CA TYR A 195 0.83 2.95 9.08
C TYR A 195 1.32 4.40 9.15
N LEU A 196 2.19 4.82 8.23
CA LEU A 196 2.75 6.18 8.18
C LEU A 196 1.63 7.22 8.06
N GLN A 197 0.69 7.00 7.14
CA GLN A 197 -0.42 7.91 6.90
C GLN A 197 -1.33 8.03 8.13
N LYS A 198 -1.67 6.91 8.79
CA LYS A 198 -2.45 6.90 10.03
C LYS A 198 -1.75 7.67 11.15
N VAL A 199 -0.44 7.50 11.30
CA VAL A 199 0.34 8.24 12.30
C VAL A 199 0.28 9.74 12.01
N VAL A 200 0.60 10.17 10.79
CA VAL A 200 0.60 11.60 10.42
C VAL A 200 -0.79 12.24 10.56
N GLN A 201 -1.86 11.54 10.18
CA GLN A 201 -3.23 12.04 10.31
C GLN A 201 -3.68 12.19 11.77
N GLY A 202 -3.14 11.35 12.69
CA GLY A 202 -3.44 11.42 14.12
C GLY A 202 -2.70 12.53 14.88
N ARG A 203 -1.75 13.24 14.25
CA ARG A 203 -0.92 14.26 14.88
C ARG A 203 -1.64 15.61 14.98
N VAL A 204 -2.03 15.98 16.20
CA VAL A 204 -2.68 17.27 16.50
C VAL A 204 -1.70 18.44 16.68
N ASP A 205 -0.42 18.14 16.93
CA ASP A 205 0.64 19.12 17.14
C ASP A 205 1.16 19.76 15.84
N LEU A 206 0.78 19.23 14.67
CA LEU A 206 1.17 19.74 13.35
C LEU A 206 0.39 21.03 12.98
N THR A 207 0.64 22.08 13.74
CA THR A 207 0.05 23.42 13.58
C THR A 207 0.82 24.25 12.54
N PRO A 208 0.25 25.36 12.02
CA PRO A 208 0.97 26.24 11.09
C PRO A 208 2.33 26.71 11.62
N ALA A 209 2.42 27.04 12.91
CA ALA A 209 3.67 27.45 13.55
C ALA A 209 4.71 26.31 13.56
N VAL A 210 4.28 25.09 13.90
CA VAL A 210 5.17 23.92 13.93
C VAL A 210 5.64 23.52 12.53
N LEU A 211 4.79 23.61 11.50
CA LEU A 211 5.19 23.31 10.13
C LEU A 211 6.19 24.32 9.56
N SER A 212 6.15 25.58 10.03
CA SER A 212 7.09 26.63 9.60
C SER A 212 8.53 26.41 10.07
N ILE A 213 8.73 25.66 11.16
CA ILE A 213 10.06 25.31 11.67
C ILE A 213 10.58 23.97 11.16
N ALA A 214 9.77 23.21 10.42
CA ALA A 214 10.16 21.93 9.84
C ALA A 214 11.33 22.09 8.87
N HIS A 215 12.13 21.03 8.72
CA HIS A 215 13.05 20.97 7.58
C HIS A 215 12.24 20.87 6.27
N HIS A 216 12.73 21.46 5.17
CA HIS A 216 11.97 21.50 3.91
C HIS A 216 11.63 20.08 3.39
N VAL A 217 12.63 19.19 3.35
CA VAL A 217 12.43 17.77 2.98
C VAL A 217 11.50 17.02 3.93
N GLN A 218 11.54 17.34 5.23
CA GLN A 218 10.63 16.74 6.21
C GLN A 218 9.18 17.10 5.86
N LEU A 219 8.94 18.34 5.45
CA LEU A 219 7.62 18.82 5.09
C LEU A 219 7.13 18.20 3.77
N GLU A 220 8.00 18.04 2.78
CA GLU A 220 7.69 17.30 1.55
C GLU A 220 7.26 15.86 1.86
N VAL A 221 8.00 15.16 2.73
CA VAL A 221 7.69 13.81 3.20
C VAL A 221 6.36 13.76 3.94
N LEU A 222 6.12 14.68 4.87
CA LEU A 222 4.85 14.76 5.62
C LEU A 222 3.65 15.03 4.70
N VAL A 223 3.79 15.93 3.72
CA VAL A 223 2.76 16.19 2.73
C VAL A 223 2.51 14.95 1.87
N ALA A 224 3.56 14.33 1.34
CA ALA A 224 3.47 13.13 0.52
C ALA A 224 2.80 11.96 1.26
N ILE A 225 3.13 11.72 2.54
CA ILE A 225 2.48 10.72 3.39
C ILE A 225 0.99 11.05 3.58
N LYS A 226 0.68 12.31 3.91
CA LYS A 226 -0.70 12.72 4.19
C LYS A 226 -1.60 12.67 2.95
N THR A 227 -1.07 13.03 1.78
CA THR A 227 -1.86 13.08 0.54
C THR A 227 -1.77 11.81 -0.30
N GLY A 228 -0.73 10.98 -0.11
CA GLY A 228 -0.40 9.83 -0.95
C GLY A 228 0.07 10.22 -2.36
N ILE A 229 0.72 11.38 -2.52
CA ILE A 229 1.10 11.91 -3.85
C ILE A 229 2.63 11.96 -3.96
N GLN A 230 3.19 11.22 -4.91
CA GLN A 230 4.63 11.11 -5.12
C GLN A 230 5.26 12.38 -5.69
N ALA A 231 4.50 13.18 -6.44
CA ALA A 231 5.01 14.39 -7.10
C ALA A 231 5.62 15.41 -6.13
N PHE A 232 5.23 15.41 -4.86
CA PHE A 232 5.85 16.25 -3.82
C PHE A 232 7.29 15.85 -3.48
N LEU A 233 7.71 14.65 -3.86
CA LEU A 233 9.04 14.12 -3.63
C LEU A 233 9.93 14.26 -4.87
N HIS A 234 9.39 14.68 -6.02
CA HIS A 234 10.13 14.65 -7.28
C HIS A 234 11.25 15.72 -7.31
N PRO A 235 12.49 15.39 -7.72
CA PRO A 235 13.62 16.34 -7.66
C PRO A 235 13.44 17.61 -8.49
N SER A 236 12.67 17.54 -9.59
CA SER A 236 12.40 18.72 -10.43
C SER A 236 11.28 19.62 -9.89
N VAL A 237 10.54 19.16 -8.87
CA VAL A 237 9.40 19.88 -8.32
C VAL A 237 9.88 20.69 -7.11
N LYS A 238 10.00 22.01 -7.29
CA LYS A 238 10.39 22.93 -6.21
C LYS A 238 9.16 23.68 -5.70
N ILE A 239 8.73 23.35 -4.49
CA ILE A 239 7.58 23.99 -3.83
C ILE A 239 8.07 24.73 -2.58
N SER A 240 7.56 25.93 -2.35
CA SER A 240 7.91 26.71 -1.16
C SER A 240 7.40 26.03 0.12
N GLN A 241 8.11 26.23 1.22
CA GLN A 241 7.71 25.70 2.53
C GLN A 241 6.30 26.19 2.93
N SER A 242 5.97 27.46 2.66
CA SER A 242 4.64 28.02 2.90
C SER A 242 3.54 27.28 2.13
N HIS A 243 3.76 26.98 0.84
CA HIS A 243 2.79 26.26 0.03
C HIS A 243 2.62 24.81 0.51
N LEU A 244 3.71 24.12 0.85
CA LEU A 244 3.63 22.77 1.41
C LEU A 244 2.84 22.75 2.72
N ALA A 245 3.05 23.73 3.60
CA ALA A 245 2.30 23.86 4.86
C ALA A 245 0.81 24.12 4.60
N GLU A 246 0.46 24.97 3.63
CA GLU A 246 -0.94 25.22 3.25
C GLU A 246 -1.61 23.99 2.66
N VAL A 247 -0.90 23.21 1.83
CA VAL A 247 -1.40 21.94 1.31
C VAL A 247 -1.62 20.94 2.45
N PHE A 248 -0.65 20.81 3.37
CA PHE A 248 -0.77 19.95 4.55
C PHE A 248 -2.00 20.31 5.39
N LEU A 249 -2.29 21.59 5.53
CA LEU A 249 -3.41 22.12 6.32
C LEU A 249 -4.72 22.24 5.52
N PHE A 250 -4.78 21.70 4.30
CA PHE A 250 -5.96 21.73 3.44
C PHE A 250 -6.45 23.13 3.04
N LYS A 251 -5.56 24.13 3.10
CA LYS A 251 -5.83 25.52 2.68
C LYS A 251 -5.48 25.77 1.21
N ARG A 252 -4.73 24.85 0.59
CA ARG A 252 -4.34 24.91 -0.81
C ARG A 252 -4.55 23.57 -1.50
N CYS A 253 -4.86 23.62 -2.79
CA CYS A 253 -5.05 22.45 -3.61
C CYS A 253 -3.80 21.57 -3.62
N ARG A 254 -3.98 20.26 -3.39
CA ARG A 254 -2.91 19.26 -3.45
C ARG A 254 -2.46 18.92 -4.87
N ASN A 255 -3.18 19.37 -5.90
CA ASN A 255 -2.69 19.32 -7.27
C ASN A 255 -1.68 20.46 -7.48
N ILE A 256 -0.42 20.09 -7.67
CA ILE A 256 0.74 21.01 -7.80
C ILE A 256 0.60 21.93 -9.02
N ALA A 257 -0.13 21.51 -10.06
CA ALA A 257 -0.45 22.37 -11.20
C ALA A 257 -1.57 23.39 -10.90
N CYS A 258 -2.50 23.07 -10.00
CA CYS A 258 -3.67 23.89 -9.72
C CYS A 258 -3.39 25.04 -8.74
N GLN A 259 -2.65 24.76 -7.65
CA GLN A 259 -2.18 25.73 -6.64
C GLN A 259 -3.25 26.66 -6.02
N SER A 260 -4.54 26.40 -6.26
CA SER A 260 -5.63 27.27 -5.84
C SER A 260 -5.80 27.23 -4.33
N ALA A 261 -6.05 28.39 -3.73
CA ALA A 261 -6.51 28.46 -2.34
C ALA A 261 -7.87 27.76 -2.22
N LEU A 262 -8.14 27.14 -1.08
CA LEU A 262 -9.36 26.36 -0.84
C LEU A 262 -10.27 27.04 0.20
N PRO A 263 -11.59 27.12 -0.03
CA PRO A 263 -12.30 26.73 -1.26
C PRO A 263 -11.89 27.55 -2.50
N ALA A 264 -11.75 26.90 -3.66
CA ALA A 264 -11.38 27.59 -4.88
C ALA A 264 -12.55 28.44 -5.42
N GLU A 265 -12.21 29.59 -6.02
CA GLU A 265 -13.17 30.61 -6.45
C GLU A 265 -14.16 31.05 -5.35
N GLU A 266 -13.77 30.93 -4.07
CA GLU A 266 -14.63 31.25 -2.91
C GLU A 266 -15.98 30.52 -2.92
N CYS A 267 -16.00 29.30 -3.48
CA CYS A 267 -17.22 28.49 -3.57
C CYS A 267 -17.81 28.22 -2.18
N ARG A 268 -19.10 28.53 -1.99
CA ARG A 268 -19.79 28.43 -0.70
C ARG A 268 -20.64 27.16 -0.53
N CYS A 269 -20.49 26.17 -1.41
CA CYS A 269 -21.30 24.95 -1.35
C CYS A 269 -20.87 24.05 -0.17
N SER A 270 -21.78 23.18 0.27
CA SER A 270 -21.49 22.24 1.36
C SER A 270 -20.34 21.28 1.04
N VAL A 271 -20.18 20.88 -0.22
CA VAL A 271 -19.10 19.98 -0.65
C VAL A 271 -17.73 20.64 -0.47
N CYS A 272 -17.55 21.86 -0.98
CA CYS A 272 -16.29 22.60 -0.89
C CYS A 272 -15.95 23.03 0.54
N ASN A 273 -16.96 23.32 1.35
CA ASN A 273 -16.75 23.73 2.74
C ASN A 273 -16.54 22.55 3.71
N ALA A 274 -17.20 21.42 3.48
CA ALA A 274 -17.15 20.28 4.40
C ALA A 274 -15.99 19.31 4.10
N ARG A 275 -15.49 19.27 2.86
CA ARG A 275 -14.43 18.33 2.47
C ARG A 275 -13.06 18.98 2.52
N ASN A 276 -12.29 18.60 3.54
CA ASN A 276 -10.91 19.01 3.69
C ASN A 276 -10.08 18.72 2.43
N GLY A 277 -9.47 19.76 1.86
CA GLY A 277 -8.54 19.64 0.74
C GLY A 277 -9.20 19.42 -0.62
N PHE A 278 -10.54 19.47 -0.70
CA PHE A 278 -11.26 19.36 -1.96
C PHE A 278 -11.19 20.66 -2.77
N CYS A 279 -10.86 20.53 -4.06
CA CYS A 279 -10.80 21.63 -5.02
C CYS A 279 -11.83 21.39 -6.13
N ASN A 280 -12.86 22.24 -6.22
CA ASN A 280 -13.88 22.14 -7.26
C ASN A 280 -13.35 22.40 -8.68
N LEU A 281 -12.14 22.95 -8.85
CA LEU A 281 -11.58 23.25 -10.16
C LEU A 281 -10.91 22.04 -10.83
N CYS A 282 -10.38 21.09 -10.07
CA CYS A 282 -9.61 19.98 -10.62
C CYS A 282 -9.90 18.62 -10.00
N MET A 283 -10.77 18.52 -8.98
CA MET A 283 -11.06 17.25 -8.31
C MET A 283 -12.49 16.80 -8.56
N CYS A 284 -12.65 15.49 -8.74
CA CYS A 284 -13.93 14.84 -8.91
C CYS A 284 -14.73 14.90 -7.61
N VAL A 285 -15.97 15.42 -7.66
CA VAL A 285 -16.88 15.48 -6.50
C VAL A 285 -17.28 14.10 -5.93
N ILE A 286 -17.02 13.00 -6.63
CA ILE A 286 -17.33 11.65 -6.15
C ILE A 286 -16.14 11.04 -5.41
N CYS A 287 -14.99 10.93 -6.08
CA CYS A 287 -13.81 10.24 -5.53
C CYS A 287 -12.77 11.17 -4.89
N ASN A 288 -12.96 12.49 -4.97
CA ASN A 288 -12.00 13.52 -4.56
C ASN A 288 -10.62 13.37 -5.23
N LYS A 289 -10.52 12.64 -6.34
CA LYS A 289 -9.27 12.50 -7.11
C LYS A 289 -9.25 13.51 -8.27
N PHE A 290 -8.06 13.88 -8.67
CA PHE A 290 -7.71 14.63 -9.88
C PHE A 290 -6.78 13.79 -10.75
N ASP A 291 -6.79 14.07 -12.04
CA ASP A 291 -5.78 13.69 -13.02
C ASP A 291 -5.33 14.94 -13.81
N PHE A 292 -4.50 14.79 -14.83
CA PHE A 292 -4.08 15.90 -15.71
C PHE A 292 -4.74 15.83 -17.09
N GLU A 293 -5.77 15.01 -17.23
CA GLU A 293 -6.49 14.92 -18.49
C GLU A 293 -7.30 16.21 -18.65
N VAL A 294 -7.05 16.90 -19.75
CA VAL A 294 -7.72 18.14 -20.12
C VAL A 294 -8.33 17.96 -21.51
N ASN A 295 -9.33 18.78 -21.83
CA ASN A 295 -9.95 18.75 -23.16
C ASN A 295 -10.49 17.36 -23.53
N THR A 296 -11.23 16.74 -22.60
CA THR A 296 -11.63 15.33 -22.66
C THR A 296 -13.09 15.13 -22.22
N CYS A 297 -13.75 14.13 -22.78
CA CYS A 297 -15.03 13.59 -22.33
C CYS A 297 -14.91 12.70 -21.07
N ARG A 298 -13.70 12.50 -20.52
CA ARG A 298 -13.46 11.82 -19.23
C ARG A 298 -14.01 12.56 -18.01
N TRP A 299 -14.28 13.85 -18.15
CA TRP A 299 -14.67 14.74 -17.06
C TRP A 299 -15.95 15.47 -17.40
N ILE A 300 -17.04 15.22 -16.68
CA ILE A 300 -18.30 15.93 -16.86
C ILE A 300 -18.36 17.13 -15.91
N GLY A 301 -18.58 18.31 -16.47
CA GLY A 301 -18.81 19.55 -15.73
C GLY A 301 -20.30 19.84 -15.56
N CYS A 302 -20.72 20.21 -14.36
CA CYS A 302 -22.07 20.71 -14.14
C CYS A 302 -22.20 22.15 -14.65
N ASP A 303 -23.11 22.39 -15.59
CA ASP A 303 -23.43 23.72 -16.12
C ASP A 303 -24.00 24.70 -15.07
N VAL A 304 -24.53 24.19 -13.96
CA VAL A 304 -25.17 25.04 -12.95
C VAL A 304 -24.31 25.40 -11.75
N CYS A 305 -23.34 24.56 -11.38
CA CYS A 305 -22.45 24.84 -10.24
C CYS A 305 -20.96 24.68 -10.54
N SER A 306 -20.60 24.39 -11.81
CA SER A 306 -19.23 24.28 -12.30
C SER A 306 -18.35 23.28 -11.53
N HIS A 307 -18.95 22.29 -10.89
CA HIS A 307 -18.24 21.18 -10.27
C HIS A 307 -17.98 20.08 -11.30
N TRP A 308 -16.83 19.44 -11.20
CA TRP A 308 -16.37 18.41 -12.12
C TRP A 308 -16.47 17.00 -11.52
N THR A 309 -16.74 16.03 -12.38
CA THR A 309 -16.89 14.62 -12.02
C THR A 309 -16.27 13.75 -13.10
N HIS A 310 -15.46 12.74 -12.74
CA HIS A 310 -15.06 11.74 -13.72
C HIS A 310 -16.29 11.03 -14.28
N THR A 311 -16.33 10.84 -15.60
CA THR A 311 -17.41 10.12 -16.30
C THR A 311 -17.61 8.73 -15.74
N ASP A 312 -16.52 7.96 -15.54
CA ASP A 312 -16.61 6.61 -14.96
C ASP A 312 -17.17 6.63 -13.52
N CYS A 313 -16.83 7.65 -12.71
CA CYS A 313 -17.40 7.80 -11.37
C CYS A 313 -18.90 8.11 -11.41
N ALA A 314 -19.32 8.98 -12.34
CA ALA A 314 -20.72 9.34 -12.52
C ALA A 314 -21.56 8.14 -12.98
N ILE A 315 -21.05 7.34 -13.92
CA ILE A 315 -21.67 6.08 -14.37
C ILE A 315 -21.80 5.10 -13.20
N HIS A 316 -20.72 4.84 -12.47
CA HIS A 316 -20.74 3.88 -11.36
C HIS A 316 -21.69 4.31 -10.23
N ARG A 317 -21.89 5.62 -10.02
CA ARG A 317 -22.85 6.15 -9.03
C ARG A 317 -24.27 6.29 -9.58
N GLY A 318 -24.55 5.90 -10.83
CA GLY A 318 -25.86 6.05 -11.45
C GLY A 318 -26.29 7.51 -11.63
N GLN A 319 -25.34 8.44 -11.78
CA GLN A 319 -25.61 9.86 -11.99
C GLN A 319 -25.82 10.23 -13.45
N ILE A 320 -25.56 9.31 -14.36
CA ILE A 320 -25.83 9.45 -15.79
C ILE A 320 -27.01 8.56 -16.12
N GLY A 321 -28.06 9.12 -16.73
CA GLY A 321 -29.24 8.35 -17.12
C GLY A 321 -30.21 9.15 -17.97
N THR A 322 -31.14 8.43 -18.58
CA THR A 322 -32.23 9.03 -19.35
C THR A 322 -33.20 9.71 -18.37
N GLY A 323 -33.56 10.97 -18.66
CA GLY A 323 -34.59 11.70 -17.93
C GLY A 323 -35.51 12.47 -18.88
N GLN A 324 -36.62 12.98 -18.35
CA GLN A 324 -37.51 13.87 -19.09
C GLN A 324 -37.18 15.33 -18.76
N THR A 325 -36.89 16.11 -19.79
CA THR A 325 -36.78 17.56 -19.70
C THR A 325 -38.00 18.18 -20.38
N ILE A 326 -38.67 19.11 -19.71
CA ILE A 326 -39.79 19.85 -20.31
C ILE A 326 -39.21 21.07 -21.02
N LYS A 327 -39.24 21.09 -22.35
CA LYS A 327 -38.90 22.26 -23.17
C LYS A 327 -40.15 22.67 -23.93
N ASN A 328 -40.55 23.95 -23.84
CA ASN A 328 -41.73 24.50 -24.53
C ASN A 328 -43.05 23.73 -24.23
N GLY A 329 -43.21 23.16 -23.04
CA GLY A 329 -44.41 22.40 -22.66
C GLY A 329 -44.48 20.97 -23.22
N VAL A 330 -43.47 20.53 -23.99
CA VAL A 330 -43.33 19.16 -24.50
C VAL A 330 -42.21 18.46 -23.72
N GLY A 331 -42.50 17.25 -23.23
CA GLY A 331 -41.50 16.40 -22.59
C GLY A 331 -40.57 15.80 -23.64
N HIS A 332 -39.28 16.13 -23.56
CA HIS A 332 -38.24 15.48 -24.33
C HIS A 332 -37.47 14.51 -23.45
N VAL A 333 -37.28 13.30 -23.95
CA VAL A 333 -36.41 12.30 -23.32
C VAL A 333 -34.97 12.69 -23.69
N GLU A 334 -34.12 12.90 -22.68
CA GLU A 334 -32.74 13.37 -22.86
C GLU A 334 -31.79 12.58 -21.96
N MET A 335 -30.51 12.48 -22.34
CA MET A 335 -29.47 11.97 -21.45
C MET A 335 -29.00 13.08 -20.52
N LEU A 336 -29.10 12.82 -19.21
CA LEU A 336 -28.82 13.80 -18.17
C LEU A 336 -27.73 13.31 -17.22
N PHE A 337 -26.94 14.26 -16.73
CA PHE A 337 -26.02 14.08 -15.62
C PHE A 337 -26.56 14.78 -14.37
N ARG A 338 -26.78 14.04 -13.28
CA ARG A 338 -27.16 14.59 -11.97
C ARG A 338 -25.92 14.89 -11.13
N CYS A 339 -25.65 16.17 -10.91
CA CYS A 339 -24.48 16.60 -10.16
C CYS A 339 -24.58 16.24 -8.67
N GLN A 340 -23.56 15.57 -8.11
CA GLN A 340 -23.49 15.25 -6.68
C GLN A 340 -23.51 16.49 -5.77
N ALA A 341 -22.99 17.63 -6.23
CA ALA A 341 -22.83 18.83 -5.41
C ALA A 341 -24.12 19.65 -5.29
N CYS A 342 -24.80 19.93 -6.41
CA CYS A 342 -26.02 20.75 -6.40
C CYS A 342 -27.32 19.96 -6.65
N GLN A 343 -27.23 18.66 -6.96
CA GLN A 343 -28.35 17.75 -7.24
C GLN A 343 -29.20 18.14 -8.46
N ARG A 344 -28.81 19.19 -9.19
CA ARG A 344 -29.40 19.58 -10.48
C ARG A 344 -28.82 18.74 -11.62
N THR A 345 -29.58 18.68 -12.70
CA THR A 345 -29.25 17.92 -13.91
C THR A 345 -28.65 18.83 -14.98
N SER A 346 -27.62 18.35 -15.67
CA SER A 346 -27.02 18.96 -16.85
C SER A 346 -27.23 18.03 -18.04
N GLU A 347 -27.48 18.62 -19.22
CA GLU A 347 -27.75 17.88 -20.45
C GLU A 347 -26.43 17.41 -21.10
N LEU A 348 -26.34 16.13 -21.49
CA LEU A 348 -25.07 15.49 -21.88
C LEU A 348 -24.75 15.55 -23.37
N LEU A 349 -25.74 15.60 -24.26
CA LEU A 349 -25.54 15.69 -25.71
C LEU A 349 -24.89 17.02 -26.08
N GLY A 350 -25.44 18.12 -25.57
CA GLY A 350 -24.90 19.47 -25.73
C GLY A 350 -23.51 19.58 -25.10
N TRP A 351 -23.31 19.01 -23.91
CA TRP A 351 -22.00 18.97 -23.28
C TRP A 351 -20.96 18.25 -24.13
N VAL A 352 -21.26 17.05 -24.65
CA VAL A 352 -20.35 16.32 -25.56
C VAL A 352 -20.09 17.12 -26.83
N ARG A 353 -21.11 17.74 -27.43
CA ARG A 353 -20.95 18.58 -28.61
C ARG A 353 -19.97 19.72 -28.34
N ASP A 354 -20.13 20.42 -27.23
CA ASP A 354 -19.29 21.57 -26.88
C ASP A 354 -17.83 21.14 -26.64
N VAL A 355 -17.60 19.98 -26.01
CA VAL A 355 -16.26 19.39 -25.86
C VAL A 355 -15.66 19.06 -27.23
N PHE A 356 -16.38 18.35 -28.10
CA PHE A 356 -15.86 18.02 -29.43
C PHE A 356 -15.59 19.27 -30.27
N GLN A 357 -16.46 20.28 -30.20
CA GLN A 357 -16.29 21.52 -30.97
C GLN A 357 -15.03 22.28 -30.57
N GLN A 358 -14.74 22.31 -29.27
CA GLN A 358 -13.63 23.10 -28.74
C GLN A 358 -12.31 22.33 -28.69
N CYS A 359 -12.36 21.00 -28.52
CA CYS A 359 -11.20 20.18 -28.19
C CYS A 359 -10.78 19.27 -29.35
N ALA A 360 -11.71 18.75 -30.15
CA ALA A 360 -11.40 17.78 -31.21
C ALA A 360 -10.39 18.26 -32.26
N PRO A 361 -10.28 19.56 -32.60
CA PRO A 361 -9.23 20.02 -33.51
C PRO A 361 -7.80 19.76 -33.03
N GLY A 362 -7.60 19.59 -31.72
CA GLY A 362 -6.28 19.32 -31.11
C GLY A 362 -6.01 17.84 -30.80
N TRP A 363 -6.95 16.94 -31.09
CA TRP A 363 -6.78 15.51 -30.80
C TRP A 363 -6.07 14.78 -31.94
N ASP A 364 -5.12 13.93 -31.57
CA ASP A 364 -4.60 12.90 -32.45
C ASP A 364 -5.59 11.72 -32.57
N ARG A 365 -5.21 10.70 -33.37
CA ARG A 365 -6.05 9.51 -33.59
C ARG A 365 -6.38 8.77 -32.30
N ASP A 366 -5.41 8.63 -31.39
CA ASP A 366 -5.56 7.84 -30.18
C ASP A 366 -6.38 8.58 -29.13
N ALA A 367 -6.18 9.90 -29.00
CA ALA A 367 -7.03 10.78 -28.21
C ALA A 367 -8.47 10.73 -28.72
N LEU A 368 -8.69 10.90 -30.02
CA LEU A 368 -10.03 10.80 -30.61
C LEU A 368 -10.70 9.45 -30.33
N LEU A 369 -9.97 8.34 -30.49
CA LEU A 369 -10.46 7.00 -30.14
C LEU A 369 -10.90 6.91 -28.67
N ARG A 370 -10.06 7.37 -27.74
CA ARG A 370 -10.38 7.38 -26.30
C ARG A 370 -11.62 8.21 -26.00
N GLU A 371 -11.74 9.39 -26.59
CA GLU A 371 -12.88 10.28 -26.36
C GLU A 371 -14.18 9.70 -26.92
N LEU A 372 -14.12 9.05 -28.08
CA LEU A 372 -15.28 8.35 -28.64
C LEU A 372 -15.71 7.17 -27.77
N ASP A 373 -14.77 6.41 -27.20
CA ASP A 373 -15.10 5.35 -26.24
C ASP A 373 -15.85 5.92 -25.01
N TYR A 374 -15.50 7.12 -24.54
CA TYR A 374 -16.24 7.80 -23.47
C TYR A 374 -17.64 8.23 -23.89
N VAL A 375 -17.82 8.78 -25.09
CA VAL A 375 -19.15 9.09 -25.62
C VAL A 375 -20.00 7.81 -25.72
N CYS A 376 -19.42 6.72 -26.23
CA CYS A 376 -20.07 5.42 -26.28
C CYS A 376 -20.49 4.94 -24.89
N LYS A 377 -19.66 5.10 -23.86
CA LYS A 377 -20.01 4.78 -22.47
C LYS A 377 -21.18 5.60 -21.95
N ILE A 378 -21.20 6.92 -22.21
CA ILE A 378 -22.25 7.83 -21.75
C ILE A 378 -23.61 7.47 -22.37
N PHE A 379 -23.64 7.22 -23.68
CA PHE A 379 -24.90 7.05 -24.42
C PHE A 379 -25.33 5.60 -24.66
N ARG A 380 -24.58 4.61 -24.15
CA ARG A 380 -24.87 3.17 -24.32
C ARG A 380 -26.31 2.79 -23.96
N LEU A 381 -26.83 3.37 -22.87
CA LEU A 381 -28.17 3.09 -22.33
C LEU A 381 -29.17 4.22 -22.62
N SER A 382 -28.87 5.08 -23.60
CA SER A 382 -29.74 6.21 -23.95
C SER A 382 -31.07 5.72 -24.51
N GLU A 383 -32.18 6.20 -23.93
CA GLU A 383 -33.53 6.00 -24.49
C GLU A 383 -33.95 7.16 -25.41
N ASP A 384 -33.16 8.23 -25.44
CA ASP A 384 -33.32 9.33 -26.40
C ASP A 384 -32.89 8.91 -27.82
N SER A 385 -33.66 9.33 -28.83
CA SER A 385 -33.39 9.03 -30.23
C SER A 385 -32.09 9.67 -30.71
N LYS A 386 -31.79 10.91 -30.27
CA LYS A 386 -30.54 11.60 -30.63
C LYS A 386 -29.35 10.90 -29.99
N GLY A 387 -29.44 10.58 -28.69
CA GLY A 387 -28.42 9.83 -27.97
C GLY A 387 -28.14 8.43 -28.54
N ARG A 388 -29.18 7.68 -28.95
CA ARG A 388 -28.99 6.38 -29.63
C ARG A 388 -28.28 6.51 -30.99
N ASN A 389 -28.64 7.54 -31.75
CA ASN A 389 -27.99 7.80 -33.04
C ASN A 389 -26.52 8.16 -32.84
N LEU A 390 -26.23 9.05 -31.88
CA LEU A 390 -24.87 9.40 -31.50
C LEU A 390 -24.06 8.16 -31.09
N PHE A 391 -24.59 7.33 -30.20
CA PHE A 391 -23.94 6.08 -29.80
C PHE A 391 -23.57 5.20 -31.00
N ARG A 392 -24.52 4.97 -31.92
CA ARG A 392 -24.28 4.13 -33.10
C ARG A 392 -23.21 4.71 -34.03
N LYS A 393 -23.26 6.03 -34.29
CA LYS A 393 -22.25 6.72 -35.11
C LYS A 393 -20.87 6.64 -34.47
N CYS A 394 -20.76 6.90 -33.16
CA CYS A 394 -19.49 6.80 -32.45
C CYS A 394 -18.93 5.38 -32.46
N ALA A 395 -19.77 4.35 -32.25
CA ALA A 395 -19.34 2.96 -32.29
C ALA A 395 -18.77 2.56 -33.68
N GLU A 396 -19.48 2.93 -34.76
CA GLU A 396 -19.00 2.71 -36.13
C GLU A 396 -17.65 3.40 -36.38
N LEU A 397 -17.50 4.63 -35.89
CA LEU A 397 -16.26 5.40 -36.06
C LEU A 397 -15.10 4.78 -35.27
N VAL A 398 -15.35 4.27 -34.07
CA VAL A 398 -14.36 3.52 -33.29
C VAL A 398 -13.89 2.28 -34.05
N ASP A 399 -14.81 1.47 -34.58
CA ASP A 399 -14.46 0.26 -35.34
C ASP A 399 -13.67 0.57 -36.61
N ARG A 400 -14.04 1.65 -37.32
CA ARG A 400 -13.31 2.13 -38.49
C ARG A 400 -11.91 2.65 -38.16
N LEU A 401 -11.77 3.37 -37.04
CA LEU A 401 -10.47 3.88 -36.60
C LEU A 401 -9.56 2.75 -36.09
N ARG A 402 -10.12 1.67 -35.53
CA ARG A 402 -9.36 0.48 -35.10
C ARG A 402 -8.95 -0.40 -36.28
N SER A 403 -9.79 -0.54 -37.31
CA SER A 403 -9.53 -1.39 -38.49
C SER A 403 -8.53 -0.83 -39.51
N GLY A 404 -7.94 0.35 -39.27
CA GLY A 404 -6.82 0.86 -40.08
C GLY A 404 -7.18 1.40 -41.47
N SER A 405 -8.45 1.43 -41.87
CA SER A 405 -8.94 2.00 -43.15
C SER A 405 -8.93 3.56 -43.15
N ALA A 406 -8.06 4.17 -42.36
CA ALA A 406 -8.17 5.57 -41.91
C ALA A 406 -7.10 6.48 -42.51
N GLU A 407 -7.11 6.66 -43.82
CA GLU A 407 -6.31 7.70 -44.49
C GLU A 407 -7.09 9.00 -44.75
N SER A 408 -8.41 9.04 -44.48
CA SER A 408 -9.27 10.19 -44.83
C SER A 408 -10.21 10.73 -43.75
N MET A 409 -10.11 10.25 -42.50
CA MET A 409 -11.01 10.71 -41.43
C MET A 409 -10.39 11.78 -40.54
N SER A 410 -10.83 13.02 -40.72
CA SER A 410 -10.49 14.12 -39.83
C SER A 410 -11.52 14.25 -38.69
N PRO A 411 -11.14 14.75 -37.50
CA PRO A 411 -12.08 15.12 -36.43
C PRO A 411 -13.24 16.02 -36.90
N ARG A 412 -13.08 16.74 -38.01
CA ARG A 412 -14.12 17.54 -38.67
C ARG A 412 -15.26 16.71 -39.25
N MET A 413 -15.00 15.51 -39.75
CA MET A 413 -16.06 14.59 -40.24
C MET A 413 -16.98 14.15 -39.10
N LEU A 414 -16.45 14.05 -37.88
CA LEU A 414 -17.21 13.67 -36.69
C LEU A 414 -18.02 14.84 -36.15
N LEU A 415 -17.45 16.05 -36.16
CA LEU A 415 -18.18 17.29 -35.91
C LEU A 415 -19.31 17.51 -36.92
N GLN A 416 -19.08 17.18 -38.19
CA GLN A 416 -20.10 17.23 -39.23
C GLN A 416 -21.19 16.16 -38.99
N ALA A 417 -20.81 14.94 -38.61
CA ALA A 417 -21.75 13.89 -38.23
C ALA A 417 -22.57 14.22 -36.96
N LEU A 418 -22.00 14.99 -36.03
CA LEU A 418 -22.67 15.55 -34.85
C LEU A 418 -23.63 16.70 -35.23
N GLN A 419 -23.22 17.58 -36.15
CA GLN A 419 -24.07 18.64 -36.70
C GLN A 419 -25.25 18.09 -37.53
N GLU A 420 -25.05 16.99 -38.25
CA GLU A 420 -26.09 16.28 -39.00
C GLU A 420 -27.19 15.66 -38.10
N LEU A 421 -26.93 15.47 -36.79
CA LEU A 421 -27.95 15.02 -35.84
C LEU A 421 -28.97 16.12 -35.47
N ASP A 422 -28.71 17.37 -35.86
CA ASP A 422 -29.56 18.54 -35.57
C ASP A 422 -30.49 18.94 -36.73
N ILE A 423 -30.51 18.20 -37.84
CA ILE A 423 -31.43 18.46 -38.96
C ILE A 423 -32.68 17.59 -38.81
N ASP A 424 -33.58 17.98 -37.91
CA ASP A 424 -35.00 17.78 -38.16
C ASP A 424 -35.42 18.86 -39.16
N THR A 425 -35.52 18.50 -40.44
CA THR A 425 -36.31 19.30 -41.40
C THR A 425 -37.19 18.35 -42.20
N PRO A 426 -38.53 18.42 -42.08
CA PRO A 426 -39.40 17.71 -42.99
C PRO A 426 -39.17 18.30 -44.39
N ARG A 427 -38.73 17.47 -45.33
CA ARG A 427 -38.59 17.86 -46.73
C ARG A 427 -39.98 18.18 -47.29
N SER A 428 -40.34 19.46 -47.36
CA SER A 428 -41.43 19.93 -48.21
C SER A 428 -40.95 19.90 -49.66
N PHE A 429 -41.45 18.95 -50.44
CA PHE A 429 -41.41 19.06 -51.89
C PHE A 429 -42.47 20.06 -52.32
N GLU A 430 -42.06 21.25 -52.73
CA GLU A 430 -42.89 22.09 -53.60
C GLU A 430 -42.01 22.52 -54.78
N ASN A 431 -42.32 21.95 -55.94
CA ASN A 431 -41.98 22.57 -57.21
C ASN A 431 -42.98 22.09 -58.25
N GLU A 432 -44.10 22.81 -58.39
CA GLU A 432 -44.87 22.81 -59.64
C GLU A 432 -45.13 24.27 -60.03
N GLU A 433 -44.60 24.64 -61.20
CA GLU A 433 -45.03 25.81 -61.96
C GLU A 433 -46.26 25.43 -62.80
N PRO A 434 -47.23 26.33 -62.98
CA PRO A 434 -48.57 26.02 -63.44
C PRO A 434 -48.69 26.12 -64.96
N GLY A 435 -49.51 25.24 -65.56
CA GLY A 435 -50.12 25.53 -66.85
C GLY A 435 -50.00 24.45 -67.91
N ARG A 436 -50.63 23.30 -67.69
CA ARG A 436 -51.19 22.50 -68.79
C ARG A 436 -52.52 21.93 -68.33
N VAL A 437 -53.60 22.25 -69.03
CA VAL A 437 -54.90 21.63 -68.79
C VAL A 437 -54.79 20.18 -69.26
N ILE A 438 -54.63 19.26 -68.31
CA ILE A 438 -54.55 17.82 -68.55
C ILE A 438 -55.98 17.30 -68.78
N THR A 439 -56.17 16.43 -69.77
CA THR A 439 -57.50 15.82 -70.00
C THR A 439 -57.90 14.92 -68.81
N PRO A 440 -59.20 14.77 -68.47
CA PRO A 440 -59.63 13.92 -67.36
C PRO A 440 -59.06 12.49 -67.43
N GLN A 441 -58.85 11.96 -68.64
CA GLN A 441 -58.27 10.64 -68.87
C GLN A 441 -56.76 10.59 -68.54
N GLU A 442 -55.99 11.62 -68.91
CA GLU A 442 -54.56 11.71 -68.58
C GLU A 442 -54.34 11.94 -67.08
N ALA A 443 -55.24 12.67 -66.41
CA ALA A 443 -55.19 12.83 -64.96
C ALA A 443 -55.40 11.49 -64.24
N CYS A 444 -56.40 10.70 -64.66
CA CYS A 444 -56.64 9.36 -64.12
C CYS A 444 -55.46 8.40 -64.36
N ASN A 445 -54.85 8.44 -65.55
CA ASN A 445 -53.69 7.58 -65.86
C ASN A 445 -52.46 7.96 -65.02
N ARG A 446 -52.18 9.25 -64.84
CA ARG A 446 -51.09 9.72 -63.96
C ARG A 446 -51.32 9.35 -62.49
N ILE A 447 -52.56 9.44 -62.01
CA ILE A 447 -52.90 8.99 -60.64
C ILE A 447 -52.67 7.49 -60.50
N ALA A 448 -53.08 6.69 -61.49
CA ALA A 448 -52.86 5.24 -61.48
C ALA A 448 -51.36 4.87 -61.46
N GLU A 449 -50.53 5.58 -62.22
CA GLU A 449 -49.07 5.39 -62.24
C GLU A 449 -48.44 5.73 -60.87
N VAL A 450 -48.80 6.87 -60.27
CA VAL A 450 -48.30 7.27 -58.96
C VAL A 450 -48.75 6.31 -57.86
N VAL A 451 -49.99 5.81 -57.92
CA VAL A 451 -50.50 4.81 -56.98
C VAL A 451 -49.77 3.48 -57.15
N GLN A 452 -49.54 3.01 -58.38
CA GLN A 452 -48.77 1.80 -58.62
C GLN A 452 -47.31 1.93 -58.17
N GLU A 453 -46.68 3.07 -58.39
CA GLU A 453 -45.33 3.35 -57.92
C GLU A 453 -45.26 3.40 -56.39
N ALA A 454 -46.25 4.00 -55.73
CA ALA A 454 -46.37 4.03 -54.28
C ALA A 454 -46.55 2.62 -53.69
N VAL A 455 -47.39 1.79 -54.29
CA VAL A 455 -47.58 0.38 -53.88
C VAL A 455 -46.27 -0.40 -54.03
N LYS A 456 -45.58 -0.25 -55.16
CA LYS A 456 -44.29 -0.92 -55.38
C LYS A 456 -43.22 -0.50 -54.36
N LYS A 457 -43.18 0.78 -53.98
CA LYS A 457 -42.28 1.28 -52.91
C LYS A 457 -42.67 0.74 -51.53
N MET A 458 -43.96 0.60 -51.25
CA MET A 458 -44.45 0.00 -50.01
C MET A 458 -44.07 -1.48 -49.92
N GLU A 459 -44.13 -2.23 -51.02
CA GLU A 459 -43.70 -3.63 -51.11
C GLU A 459 -42.20 -3.76 -50.83
N THR A 460 -41.35 -2.94 -51.47
CA THR A 460 -39.90 -2.96 -51.20
C THR A 460 -39.56 -2.64 -49.75
N VAL A 461 -40.26 -1.65 -49.16
CA VAL A 461 -40.07 -1.29 -47.74
C VAL A 461 -40.54 -2.43 -46.82
N ALA A 462 -41.60 -3.16 -47.18
CA ALA A 462 -42.07 -4.31 -46.42
C ALA A 462 -41.05 -5.46 -46.45
N GLU A 463 -40.46 -5.74 -47.61
CA GLU A 463 -39.41 -6.76 -47.77
C GLU A 463 -38.14 -6.40 -46.99
N GLU A 464 -37.69 -5.14 -47.06
CA GLU A 464 -36.54 -4.64 -46.29
C GLU A 464 -36.79 -4.72 -44.79
N LYS A 465 -37.98 -4.33 -44.31
CA LYS A 465 -38.37 -4.46 -42.90
C LYS A 465 -38.39 -5.92 -42.45
N MET A 466 -38.87 -6.83 -43.30
CA MET A 466 -38.86 -8.26 -43.01
C MET A 466 -37.42 -8.79 -42.88
N LEU A 467 -36.51 -8.36 -43.75
CA LEU A 467 -35.09 -8.72 -43.68
C LEU A 467 -34.41 -8.16 -42.43
N MET A 468 -34.69 -6.90 -42.09
CA MET A 468 -34.19 -6.29 -40.84
C MET A 468 -34.71 -7.02 -39.61
N TYR A 469 -35.98 -7.41 -39.57
CA TYR A 469 -36.54 -8.20 -38.48
C TYR A 469 -35.86 -9.57 -38.34
N LYS A 470 -35.61 -10.28 -39.45
CA LYS A 470 -34.86 -11.55 -39.45
C LYS A 470 -33.44 -11.37 -38.90
N ARG A 471 -32.74 -10.31 -39.32
CA ARG A 471 -31.40 -9.99 -38.81
C ARG A 471 -31.42 -9.62 -37.32
N ALA A 472 -32.40 -8.83 -36.88
CA ALA A 472 -32.57 -8.46 -35.48
C ALA A 472 -32.86 -9.68 -34.60
N ARG A 473 -33.70 -10.62 -35.07
CA ARG A 473 -33.97 -11.89 -34.38
C ARG A 473 -32.68 -12.70 -34.18
N LEU A 474 -31.89 -12.89 -35.24
CA LEU A 474 -30.63 -13.62 -35.15
C LEU A 474 -29.62 -12.96 -34.20
N ALA A 475 -29.60 -11.62 -34.13
CA ALA A 475 -28.76 -10.88 -33.21
C ALA A 475 -29.20 -11.07 -31.74
N VAL A 476 -30.51 -11.08 -31.47
CA VAL A 476 -31.05 -11.38 -30.13
C VAL A 476 -30.71 -12.80 -29.73
N ASP A 477 -30.90 -13.78 -30.62
CA ASP A 477 -30.57 -15.18 -30.34
C ASP A 477 -29.07 -15.38 -30.11
N ALA A 478 -28.20 -14.57 -30.74
CA ALA A 478 -26.76 -14.58 -30.49
C ALA A 478 -26.42 -13.99 -29.10
N CYS A 479 -27.02 -12.87 -28.73
CA CYS A 479 -26.84 -12.28 -27.40
C CYS A 479 -27.37 -13.18 -26.27
N GLU A 480 -28.47 -13.90 -26.50
CA GLU A 480 -29.02 -14.83 -25.52
C GLU A 480 -28.06 -15.99 -25.25
N ARG A 481 -27.45 -16.56 -26.30
CA ARG A 481 -26.39 -17.58 -26.15
C ARG A 481 -25.15 -17.06 -25.42
N GLU A 482 -24.71 -15.84 -25.72
CA GLU A 482 -23.58 -15.21 -25.03
C GLU A 482 -23.88 -15.00 -23.54
N LEU A 483 -25.11 -14.60 -23.21
CA LEU A 483 -25.56 -14.44 -21.82
C LEU A 483 -25.55 -15.78 -21.07
N GLU A 484 -26.01 -16.86 -21.70
CA GLU A 484 -25.97 -18.22 -21.14
C GLU A 484 -24.54 -18.71 -20.91
N GLU A 485 -23.63 -18.43 -21.84
CA GLU A 485 -22.20 -18.75 -21.70
C GLU A 485 -21.58 -17.98 -20.53
N LYS A 486 -21.83 -16.67 -20.44
CA LYS A 486 -21.35 -15.82 -19.33
C LYS A 486 -21.93 -16.23 -18.00
N ALA A 487 -23.18 -16.68 -17.96
CA ALA A 487 -23.78 -17.23 -16.75
C ALA A 487 -23.06 -18.52 -16.29
N ARG A 488 -22.67 -19.38 -17.24
CA ARG A 488 -21.89 -20.60 -16.95
C ARG A 488 -20.49 -20.27 -16.45
N GLU A 489 -19.77 -19.36 -17.11
CA GLU A 489 -18.45 -18.87 -16.67
C GLU A 489 -18.52 -18.29 -15.25
N ALA A 490 -19.57 -17.49 -14.95
CA ALA A 490 -19.76 -16.91 -13.62
C ALA A 490 -20.03 -17.96 -12.54
N GLN A 491 -20.71 -19.06 -12.87
CA GLN A 491 -20.92 -20.17 -11.93
C GLN A 491 -19.61 -20.93 -11.68
N GLU A 492 -18.81 -21.17 -12.72
CA GLU A 492 -17.50 -21.82 -12.59
C GLU A 492 -16.53 -20.98 -11.75
N LEU A 493 -16.45 -19.67 -11.99
CA LEU A 493 -15.64 -18.76 -11.18
C LEU A 493 -16.06 -18.73 -9.70
N LYS A 494 -17.36 -18.85 -9.41
CA LYS A 494 -17.86 -18.95 -8.02
C LYS A 494 -17.45 -20.28 -7.38
N ALA A 495 -17.52 -21.39 -8.11
CA ALA A 495 -17.09 -22.69 -7.62
C ALA A 495 -15.57 -22.73 -7.38
N GLU A 496 -14.78 -22.14 -8.27
CA GLU A 496 -13.33 -22.03 -8.13
C GLU A 496 -12.94 -21.14 -6.94
N ARG A 497 -13.65 -20.03 -6.73
CA ARG A 497 -13.46 -19.19 -5.53
C ARG A 497 -13.72 -19.97 -4.24
N LEU A 498 -14.74 -20.82 -4.22
CA LEU A 498 -15.04 -21.65 -3.05
C LEU A 498 -13.94 -22.70 -2.80
N ARG A 499 -13.40 -23.33 -3.84
CA ARG A 499 -12.24 -24.24 -3.71
C ARG A 499 -11.01 -23.53 -3.17
N LYS A 500 -10.69 -22.33 -3.68
CA LYS A 500 -9.56 -21.54 -3.17
C LYS A 500 -9.73 -21.13 -1.72
N LEU A 501 -10.96 -20.85 -1.27
CA LEU A 501 -11.26 -20.59 0.15
C LEU A 501 -11.00 -21.83 1.01
N GLN A 502 -11.40 -23.02 0.57
CA GLN A 502 -11.12 -24.27 1.28
C GLN A 502 -9.61 -24.55 1.38
N GLN A 503 -8.87 -24.37 0.28
CA GLN A 503 -7.41 -24.51 0.27
C GLN A 503 -6.73 -23.51 1.21
N ALA A 504 -7.22 -22.27 1.27
CA ALA A 504 -6.69 -21.28 2.21
C ALA A 504 -6.94 -21.68 3.67
N GLU A 505 -8.13 -22.20 4.01
CA GLU A 505 -8.45 -22.67 5.35
C GLU A 505 -7.59 -23.90 5.76
N GLU A 506 -7.34 -24.81 4.84
CA GLU A 506 -6.43 -25.95 5.05
C GLU A 506 -4.99 -25.48 5.32
N LEU A 507 -4.49 -24.51 4.54
CA LEU A 507 -3.17 -23.91 4.76
C LEU A 507 -3.08 -23.19 6.10
N GLU A 508 -4.11 -22.42 6.48
CA GLU A 508 -4.17 -21.79 7.80
C GLU A 508 -4.15 -22.82 8.93
N SER A 509 -4.84 -23.95 8.77
CA SER A 509 -4.81 -25.05 9.74
C SER A 509 -3.40 -25.65 9.89
N ILE A 510 -2.70 -25.87 8.77
CA ILE A 510 -1.31 -26.34 8.78
C ILE A 510 -0.39 -25.33 9.45
N ILE A 511 -0.53 -24.04 9.15
CA ILE A 511 0.25 -22.96 9.78
C ILE A 511 0.03 -22.97 11.29
N ARG A 512 -1.23 -23.08 11.77
CA ARG A 512 -1.54 -23.17 13.21
C ARG A 512 -0.87 -24.37 13.87
N LEU A 513 -0.92 -25.53 13.23
CA LEU A 513 -0.26 -26.74 13.74
C LEU A 513 1.27 -26.58 13.79
N LYS A 514 1.88 -26.02 12.75
CA LYS A 514 3.33 -25.80 12.68
C LYS A 514 3.80 -24.76 13.70
N GLN A 515 2.99 -23.73 13.94
CA GLN A 515 3.26 -22.75 14.98
C GLN A 515 3.22 -23.40 16.38
N ALA A 516 2.19 -24.19 16.68
CA ALA A 516 2.11 -24.92 17.95
C ALA A 516 3.25 -25.93 18.14
N GLU A 517 3.66 -26.62 17.07
CA GLU A 517 4.82 -27.51 17.06
C GLU A 517 6.11 -26.74 17.38
N ALA A 518 6.33 -25.59 16.74
CA ALA A 518 7.50 -24.74 17.00
C ALA A 518 7.53 -24.21 18.44
N GLU A 519 6.39 -23.79 18.98
CA GLU A 519 6.27 -23.34 20.38
C GLU A 519 6.60 -24.45 21.37
N MET A 520 6.14 -25.67 21.12
CA MET A 520 6.47 -26.84 21.95
C MET A 520 7.97 -27.15 21.90
N PHE A 521 8.60 -27.12 20.73
CA PHE A 521 10.05 -27.31 20.61
C PHE A 521 10.84 -26.21 21.32
N GLN A 522 10.39 -24.96 21.22
CA GLN A 522 11.02 -23.83 21.91
C GLN A 522 10.91 -23.98 23.44
N LEU A 523 9.74 -24.38 23.94
CA LEU A 523 9.53 -24.65 25.36
C LEU A 523 10.47 -25.74 25.85
N LYS A 524 10.57 -26.85 25.11
CA LYS A 524 11.47 -27.97 25.47
C LYS A 524 12.94 -27.57 25.44
N ALA A 525 13.34 -26.73 24.48
CA ALA A 525 14.69 -26.17 24.42
C ALA A 525 14.99 -25.27 25.63
N ASN A 526 14.02 -24.46 26.06
CA ASN A 526 14.16 -23.59 27.23
C ASN A 526 14.26 -24.42 28.52
N GLU A 527 13.42 -25.45 28.69
CA GLU A 527 13.49 -26.38 29.83
C GLU A 527 14.85 -27.09 29.91
N ALA A 528 15.37 -27.56 28.77
CA ALA A 528 16.69 -28.18 28.71
C ALA A 528 17.82 -27.21 29.11
N ARG A 529 17.74 -25.93 28.70
CA ARG A 529 18.71 -24.90 29.13
C ARG A 529 18.62 -24.66 30.63
N GLN A 530 17.42 -24.53 31.18
CA GLN A 530 17.22 -24.30 32.61
C GLN A 530 17.76 -25.46 33.45
N GLU A 531 17.54 -26.70 33.02
CA GLU A 531 18.08 -27.87 33.71
C GLU A 531 19.61 -27.94 33.63
N ALA A 532 20.19 -27.63 32.46
CA ALA A 532 21.64 -27.53 32.33
C ALA A 532 22.24 -26.45 33.27
N GLU A 533 21.57 -25.31 33.44
CA GLU A 533 21.98 -24.26 34.39
C GLU A 533 21.85 -24.70 35.85
N ARG A 534 20.81 -25.44 36.22
CA ARG A 534 20.70 -26.05 37.56
C ARG A 534 21.86 -27.00 37.83
N LEU A 535 22.14 -27.90 36.88
CA LEU A 535 23.24 -28.86 37.01
C LEU A 535 24.59 -28.16 37.14
N ARG A 536 24.84 -27.11 36.34
CA ARG A 536 26.04 -26.27 36.48
C ARG A 536 26.14 -25.63 37.87
N SER A 537 25.04 -25.11 38.39
CA SER A 537 24.99 -24.48 39.72
C SER A 537 25.30 -25.49 40.84
N VAL A 538 24.73 -26.71 40.75
CA VAL A 538 25.03 -27.80 41.68
C VAL A 538 26.50 -28.22 41.59
N ALA A 539 27.05 -28.36 40.39
CA ALA A 539 28.46 -28.69 40.18
C ALA A 539 29.39 -27.64 40.80
N LEU A 540 29.10 -26.34 40.59
CA LEU A 540 29.85 -25.25 41.20
C LEU A 540 29.75 -25.24 42.73
N ALA A 541 28.57 -25.52 43.28
CA ALA A 541 28.38 -25.63 44.73
C ALA A 541 29.16 -26.80 45.33
N LYS A 542 29.15 -27.97 44.67
CA LYS A 542 29.96 -29.13 45.08
C LYS A 542 31.45 -28.80 45.06
N LYS A 543 31.94 -28.20 43.97
CA LYS A 543 33.34 -27.79 43.85
C LYS A 543 33.75 -26.85 45.00
N LYS A 544 32.93 -25.84 45.32
CA LYS A 544 33.19 -24.94 46.46
C LYS A 544 33.20 -25.67 47.80
N SER A 545 32.32 -26.65 48.00
CA SER A 545 32.30 -27.45 49.23
C SER A 545 33.53 -28.33 49.36
N GLU A 546 34.02 -28.90 48.25
CA GLU A 546 35.27 -29.68 48.23
C GLU A 546 36.47 -28.79 48.52
N GLU A 547 36.56 -27.61 47.89
CA GLU A 547 37.60 -26.60 48.17
C GLU A 547 37.57 -26.21 49.66
N ALA A 548 36.41 -25.89 50.22
CA ALA A 548 36.28 -25.56 51.64
C ALA A 548 36.67 -26.74 52.57
N GLY A 549 36.37 -27.98 52.18
CA GLY A 549 36.79 -29.17 52.92
C GLY A 549 38.30 -29.40 52.88
N GLN A 550 38.92 -29.18 51.72
CA GLN A 550 40.38 -29.22 51.56
C GLN A 550 41.06 -28.13 52.39
N ASP A 551 40.54 -26.91 52.36
CA ASP A 551 41.05 -25.79 53.16
C ASP A 551 40.92 -26.07 54.66
N TYR A 552 39.78 -26.61 55.11
CA TYR A 552 39.58 -27.01 56.50
C TYR A 552 40.57 -28.09 56.94
N ALA A 553 40.76 -29.14 56.13
CA ALA A 553 41.71 -30.20 56.41
C ALA A 553 43.16 -29.68 56.47
N SER A 554 43.53 -28.79 55.55
CA SER A 554 44.84 -28.11 55.53
C SER A 554 45.07 -27.30 56.81
N MET A 555 44.11 -26.47 57.22
CA MET A 555 44.19 -25.69 58.46
C MET A 555 44.29 -26.57 59.71
N TYR A 556 43.52 -27.67 59.74
CA TYR A 556 43.58 -28.63 60.85
C TYR A 556 44.95 -29.30 60.96
N LEU A 557 45.50 -29.79 59.85
CA LEU A 557 46.83 -30.41 59.81
C LEU A 557 47.92 -29.42 60.23
N LYS A 558 47.84 -28.17 59.76
CA LYS A 558 48.76 -27.10 60.16
C LYS A 558 48.74 -26.87 61.67
N ARG A 559 47.55 -26.77 62.28
CA ARG A 559 47.43 -26.60 63.75
C ARG A 559 47.98 -27.80 64.52
N ARG A 560 47.74 -29.03 64.06
CA ARG A 560 48.30 -30.25 64.67
C ARG A 560 49.83 -30.29 64.60
N LEU A 561 50.40 -29.82 63.50
CA LEU A 561 51.85 -29.70 63.35
C LEU A 561 52.41 -28.69 64.37
N GLU A 562 51.79 -27.51 64.47
CA GLU A 562 52.19 -26.46 65.43
C GLU A 562 52.11 -26.97 66.89
N GLU A 563 51.04 -27.70 67.25
CA GLU A 563 50.91 -28.33 68.57
C GLU A 563 52.00 -29.37 68.83
N ALA A 564 52.30 -30.26 67.86
CA ALA A 564 53.35 -31.26 67.99
C ALA A 564 54.75 -30.63 68.08
N GLU A 565 55.00 -29.54 67.35
CA GLU A 565 56.24 -28.78 67.44
C GLU A 565 56.41 -28.13 68.82
N ALA A 566 55.33 -27.58 69.40
CA ALA A 566 55.34 -27.03 70.75
C ALA A 566 55.58 -28.12 71.82
N GLU A 567 54.94 -29.28 71.70
CA GLU A 567 55.20 -30.43 72.58
C GLU A 567 56.65 -30.91 72.48
N LYS A 568 57.20 -30.98 71.26
CA LYS A 568 58.61 -31.31 71.04
C LYS A 568 59.53 -30.31 71.73
N GLN A 569 59.28 -29.00 71.58
CA GLN A 569 60.06 -27.95 72.23
C GLN A 569 59.99 -28.07 73.76
N TYR A 570 58.80 -28.29 74.31
CA TYR A 570 58.60 -28.49 75.75
C TYR A 570 59.35 -29.72 76.28
N LEU A 571 59.27 -30.86 75.59
CA LEU A 571 60.01 -32.08 75.97
C LEU A 571 61.52 -31.86 75.89
N PHE A 572 61.99 -31.17 74.85
CA PHE A 572 63.40 -30.85 74.69
C PHE A 572 63.91 -29.96 75.83
N GLU A 573 63.14 -28.96 76.24
CA GLU A 573 63.46 -28.10 77.39
C GLU A 573 63.45 -28.88 78.72
N LYS A 574 62.49 -29.79 78.90
CA LYS A 574 62.42 -30.68 80.07
C LYS A 574 63.63 -31.62 80.16
N ILE A 575 64.04 -32.23 79.05
CA ILE A 575 65.24 -33.09 79.00
C ILE A 575 66.49 -32.27 79.33
N LYS A 576 66.63 -31.08 78.74
CA LYS A 576 67.74 -30.17 79.03
C LYS A 576 67.83 -29.80 80.51
N LEU A 577 66.69 -29.58 81.17
CA LEU A 577 66.63 -29.33 82.61
C LEU A 577 66.99 -30.58 83.45
N GLN A 578 66.59 -31.78 83.01
CA GLN A 578 66.94 -33.04 83.68
C GLN A 578 68.43 -33.40 83.53
N GLU A 579 69.01 -33.18 82.35
CA GLU A 579 70.45 -33.37 82.11
C GLU A 579 71.30 -32.38 82.92
N ASN A 580 70.86 -31.12 83.03
CA ASN A 580 71.49 -30.14 83.92
C ASN A 580 71.38 -30.52 85.41
N GLN A 581 70.34 -31.27 85.82
CA GLN A 581 70.20 -31.80 87.18
C GLN A 581 71.06 -33.07 87.40
N GLN A 582 71.20 -33.95 86.40
CA GLN A 582 72.05 -35.16 86.48
C GLN A 582 73.55 -34.82 86.43
N ALA A 583 73.96 -33.75 85.74
CA ALA A 583 75.34 -33.25 85.78
C ALA A 583 75.75 -32.71 87.17
N ALA A 584 74.79 -32.44 88.06
CA ALA A 584 75.07 -32.01 89.45
C ALA A 584 75.16 -33.18 90.46
N SER A 585 74.88 -34.42 90.06
CA SER A 585 74.88 -35.60 90.95
C SER A 585 75.45 -36.84 90.26
N GLY A 586 76.78 -36.95 90.18
CA GLY A 586 77.45 -38.16 89.69
C GLY A 586 78.96 -38.05 89.52
N SER A 587 79.71 -37.94 90.63
CA SER A 587 81.18 -38.04 90.64
C SER A 587 81.66 -38.90 91.83
N SER A 588 82.23 -40.08 91.54
CA SER A 588 83.20 -40.86 92.35
C SER A 588 83.33 -42.31 91.78
N HIS A 589 84.03 -42.55 90.66
CA HIS A 589 85.45 -42.96 90.51
C HIS A 589 85.84 -44.41 90.88
N GLY A 590 86.29 -45.20 89.88
CA GLY A 590 87.51 -46.02 90.00
C GLY A 590 87.51 -47.54 89.64
N ILE A 591 88.28 -47.89 88.59
CA ILE A 591 89.20 -49.05 88.41
C ILE A 591 88.68 -50.40 87.86
N GLY A 592 89.33 -50.92 86.79
CA GLY A 592 89.71 -52.35 86.70
C GLY A 592 89.54 -53.15 85.38
N ILE A 593 90.55 -53.10 84.51
CA ILE A 593 91.19 -54.20 83.72
C ILE A 593 90.34 -55.32 83.04
N GLY A 594 90.42 -55.38 81.71
CA GLY A 594 90.82 -56.56 80.92
C GLY A 594 89.76 -57.61 80.51
N GLY A 595 89.65 -57.88 79.20
CA GLY A 595 89.09 -59.14 78.69
C GLY A 595 88.23 -59.00 77.42
N SER A 596 88.79 -59.43 76.29
CA SER A 596 88.11 -59.58 74.99
C SER A 596 86.89 -60.52 75.07
N SER A 597 85.77 -60.17 74.46
CA SER A 597 84.92 -61.11 73.72
C SER A 597 83.79 -60.40 72.96
N SER A 598 83.46 -61.02 71.83
CA SER A 598 82.49 -60.65 70.81
C SER A 598 81.04 -60.75 71.29
N SER A 599 80.12 -60.18 70.48
CA SER A 599 78.64 -60.23 70.57
C SER A 599 78.01 -59.16 71.46
N ALA A 600 76.84 -58.59 71.18
CA ALA A 600 75.82 -58.89 70.20
C ALA A 600 75.07 -57.58 69.87
N GLY A 601 74.73 -57.37 68.59
CA GLY A 601 73.76 -56.34 68.24
C GLY A 601 72.41 -56.67 68.84
N ASP A 602 71.79 -55.69 69.49
CA ASP A 602 70.49 -55.80 70.15
C ASP A 602 69.42 -56.27 69.14
N PRO A 603 68.80 -57.46 69.34
CA PRO A 603 67.77 -58.00 68.44
C PRO A 603 66.56 -57.07 68.27
N SER A 604 66.33 -56.17 69.23
CA SER A 604 65.20 -55.24 69.24
C SER A 604 65.35 -54.09 68.22
N GLN A 605 66.55 -53.53 68.07
CA GLN A 605 66.81 -52.46 67.10
C GLN A 605 66.77 -52.94 65.65
N MET A 606 67.25 -54.16 65.39
CA MET A 606 67.25 -54.73 64.04
C MET A 606 65.84 -55.10 63.56
N MET A 607 64.96 -55.56 64.46
CA MET A 607 63.54 -55.77 64.15
C MET A 607 62.79 -54.46 63.88
N MET A 608 63.13 -53.37 64.58
CA MET A 608 62.45 -52.08 64.41
C MET A 608 62.80 -51.43 63.06
N LEU A 609 64.08 -51.47 62.66
CA LEU A 609 64.54 -50.99 61.35
C LEU A 609 63.97 -51.83 60.20
N SER A 610 63.84 -53.15 60.39
CA SER A 610 63.21 -54.04 59.41
C SER A 610 61.71 -53.73 59.22
N LYS A 611 60.97 -53.50 60.32
CA LYS A 611 59.55 -53.09 60.27
C LYS A 611 59.34 -51.74 59.57
N ILE A 612 60.26 -50.78 59.77
CA ILE A 612 60.20 -49.48 59.11
C ILE A 612 60.48 -49.62 57.61
N GLN A 613 61.40 -50.49 57.19
CA GLN A 613 61.66 -50.75 55.77
C GLN A 613 60.49 -51.47 55.07
N ASP A 614 59.79 -52.37 55.74
CA ASP A 614 58.61 -53.05 55.18
C ASP A 614 57.40 -52.10 55.03
N LEU A 615 57.20 -51.17 55.98
CA LEU A 615 56.19 -50.12 55.87
C LEU A 615 56.45 -49.16 54.69
N LEU A 616 57.72 -48.82 54.44
CA LEU A 616 58.09 -47.93 53.33
C LEU A 616 57.97 -48.59 51.94
N LYS A 617 58.09 -49.92 51.84
CA LYS A 617 57.85 -50.66 50.59
C LYS A 617 56.37 -50.78 50.22
N ASN A 618 55.50 -50.86 51.22
CA ASN A 618 54.05 -50.99 50.99
C ASN A 618 53.37 -49.69 50.51
N VAL A 619 53.96 -48.52 50.80
CA VAL A 619 53.42 -47.22 50.36
C VAL A 619 53.75 -46.91 48.89
N ARG A 620 54.80 -47.50 48.31
CA ARG A 620 55.18 -47.28 46.88
C ARG A 620 54.44 -48.17 45.86
N SER A 621 53.62 -49.13 46.31
CA SER A 621 53.06 -50.18 45.44
C SER A 621 51.52 -50.18 45.36
N MET A 622 50.87 -49.02 45.40
CA MET A 622 49.43 -48.90 45.06
C MET A 622 49.27 -48.40 43.60
N PRO A 623 48.61 -49.16 42.71
CA PRO A 623 48.39 -48.75 41.33
C PRO A 623 47.30 -47.66 41.23
N SER A 624 47.59 -46.62 40.44
CA SER A 624 46.68 -45.56 40.02
C SER A 624 45.52 -46.12 39.19
N SER A 625 44.30 -46.19 39.74
CA SER A 625 43.09 -46.50 38.96
C SER A 625 42.63 -45.27 38.17
N LYS A 626 42.64 -45.45 36.85
CA LYS A 626 42.13 -44.51 35.85
C LYS A 626 40.63 -44.29 36.00
N SER A 627 40.21 -43.05 35.73
CA SER A 627 38.82 -42.65 35.48
C SER A 627 38.38 -43.13 34.10
N ASP A 628 37.45 -44.09 34.04
CA ASP A 628 36.70 -44.38 32.82
C ASP A 628 35.42 -43.53 32.80
N GLY A 629 35.42 -42.51 31.94
CA GLY A 629 34.24 -41.79 31.51
C GLY A 629 33.52 -42.60 30.44
N GLN A 630 32.34 -43.10 30.76
CA GLN A 630 31.47 -43.78 29.81
C GLN A 630 30.50 -42.76 29.19
N HIS A 631 30.75 -42.41 27.93
CA HIS A 631 29.75 -41.87 27.02
C HIS A 631 28.63 -42.91 26.84
N SER A 632 27.38 -42.52 27.07
CA SER A 632 26.20 -43.18 26.49
C SER A 632 25.54 -42.24 25.49
N LYS A 633 25.12 -42.86 24.38
CA LYS A 633 24.42 -42.28 23.23
C LYS A 633 23.06 -41.71 23.59
#